data_AF-H1PS95-F1
#
_entry.id   AF-H1PS95-F1
#
_cell.length_a   1.000
_cell.length_b   1.000
_cell.length_c   1.000
_cell.angle_alpha   90.00
_cell.angle_beta   90.00
_cell.angle_gamma   90.00
#
_symmetry.space_group_name_H-M   'P 1'
#
loop_
_entity.id
_entity.type
_entity.pdbx_description
1 polymer ?
#
loop_
_entity_poly.entity_id
_entity_poly.type
_entity_poly.pdbx_seq_one_letter_code
_entity_poly.pdbx_strand_id
1 'polypeptide(L)'
;MKKNVLILIMILLILTSCGKERIEDMSKLELRDEKVYVIGENKPYTGTFIDKYENGNLGKIAEFKNGLPHGKEETYDKNGQLLLLNTYKNGKKNGTHKSYYENGNLRTEGIYKDGKKDGISRMYYENGQLWRESKDKNGIQIAPTKWYDENGNPKSSL
;
A
#
# COMPACT_ATOMS: atom_id res chain seq x y z
N MET A 1 20.09 26.84 22.91
CA MET A 1 18.92 27.26 22.11
C MET A 1 19.19 27.01 20.63
N LYS A 2 18.66 25.93 20.06
CA LYS A 2 18.52 25.76 18.60
C LYS A 2 17.08 25.33 18.35
N LYS A 3 16.27 26.31 17.96
CA LYS A 3 14.87 26.18 17.56
C LYS A 3 14.80 25.75 16.10
N ASN A 4 13.86 24.87 15.81
CA ASN A 4 13.18 24.73 14.51
C ASN A 4 13.97 24.10 13.35
N VAL A 5 13.97 22.77 13.33
CA VAL A 5 13.93 22.01 12.06
C VAL A 5 12.57 21.32 12.02
N LEU A 6 11.55 22.08 11.63
CA LEU A 6 10.19 21.61 11.40
C LEU A 6 9.92 21.79 9.91
N ILE A 7 9.57 20.69 9.23
CA ILE A 7 8.84 20.63 7.95
C ILE A 7 9.61 21.19 6.73
N LEU A 8 10.31 20.29 6.02
CA LEU A 8 10.76 20.54 4.66
C LEU A 8 10.70 19.28 3.78
N ILE A 9 9.59 18.53 3.82
CA ILE A 9 9.25 17.53 2.78
C ILE A 9 7.72 17.53 2.55
N MET A 10 7.14 18.70 2.34
CA MET A 10 5.79 18.80 1.79
C MET A 10 5.77 19.97 0.84
N ILE A 11 5.30 19.74 -0.38
CA ILE A 11 5.17 20.70 -1.48
C ILE A 11 6.44 20.83 -2.35
N LEU A 12 6.71 19.80 -3.14
CA LEU A 12 7.26 20.03 -4.48
C LEU A 12 6.71 18.95 -5.42
N LEU A 13 5.50 19.18 -5.95
CA LEU A 13 4.94 18.66 -7.21
C LEU A 13 3.44 19.01 -7.27
N ILE A 14 3.10 20.28 -7.51
CA ILE A 14 1.76 20.63 -7.98
C ILE A 14 1.88 21.65 -9.11
N LEU A 15 2.22 21.16 -10.29
CA LEU A 15 1.88 21.82 -11.55
C LEU A 15 1.22 20.76 -12.42
N THR A 16 -0.10 20.63 -12.30
CA THR A 16 -1.07 20.30 -13.36
C THR A 16 -2.47 20.14 -12.73
N SER A 17 -3.34 21.11 -13.01
CA SER A 17 -4.81 21.00 -13.10
C SER A 17 -5.63 20.35 -11.96
N CYS A 18 -6.61 21.14 -11.48
CA CYS A 18 -7.98 20.72 -11.11
C CYS A 18 -8.24 20.21 -9.67
N GLY A 19 -8.96 21.06 -8.89
CA GLY A 19 -9.70 20.68 -7.69
C GLY A 19 -8.85 20.50 -6.43
N LYS A 20 -9.28 21.08 -5.29
CA LYS A 20 -8.76 20.61 -4.00
C LYS A 20 -9.08 19.13 -3.88
N GLU A 21 -8.09 18.33 -3.55
CA GLU A 21 -8.27 16.89 -3.29
C GLU A 21 -9.27 16.72 -2.13
N ARG A 22 -10.35 15.98 -2.37
CA ARG A 22 -11.39 15.73 -1.37
C ARG A 22 -10.83 14.72 -0.37
N ILE A 23 -10.77 15.11 0.92
CA ILE A 23 -10.30 14.23 1.99
C ILE A 23 -11.41 13.97 3.00
N GLU A 24 -11.67 12.71 3.33
CA GLU A 24 -12.67 12.32 4.34
C GLU A 24 -12.10 11.33 5.37
N ASP A 25 -12.70 11.31 6.55
CA ASP A 25 -12.39 10.32 7.58
C ASP A 25 -13.10 8.99 7.28
N MET A 26 -12.43 7.86 7.55
CA MET A 26 -12.97 6.50 7.32
C MET A 26 -14.31 6.28 8.03
N SER A 27 -14.55 6.89 9.20
CA SER A 27 -15.80 6.79 9.95
C SER A 27 -17.02 7.38 9.23
N LYS A 28 -16.80 8.24 8.22
CA LYS A 28 -17.86 8.83 7.40
C LYS A 28 -18.19 8.01 6.16
N LEU A 29 -17.46 6.92 5.92
CA LEU A 29 -17.62 6.12 4.71
C LEU A 29 -18.55 4.94 4.97
N GLU A 30 -19.38 4.64 3.97
CA GLU A 30 -20.23 3.46 3.93
C GLU A 30 -20.00 2.66 2.64
N LEU A 31 -20.09 1.33 2.75
CA LEU A 31 -20.00 0.42 1.60
C LEU A 31 -21.41 0.07 1.14
N ARG A 32 -21.73 0.36 -0.12
CA ARG A 32 -23.00 -0.02 -0.77
C ARG A 32 -22.69 -0.56 -2.15
N ASP A 33 -23.21 -1.73 -2.49
CA ASP A 33 -23.00 -2.37 -3.80
C ASP A 33 -21.51 -2.38 -4.24
N GLU A 34 -20.63 -2.82 -3.33
CA GLU A 34 -19.17 -2.88 -3.52
C GLU A 34 -18.48 -1.52 -3.80
N LYS A 35 -19.20 -0.41 -3.63
CA LYS A 35 -18.68 0.95 -3.80
C LYS A 35 -18.72 1.71 -2.49
N VAL A 36 -17.69 2.53 -2.29
CA VAL A 36 -17.58 3.43 -1.15
C VAL A 36 -18.35 4.72 -1.44
N TYR A 37 -19.09 5.17 -0.43
CA TYR A 37 -19.83 6.43 -0.41
C TYR A 37 -19.52 7.16 0.90
N VAL A 38 -19.77 8.46 0.92
CA VAL A 38 -19.89 9.20 2.19
C VAL A 38 -21.32 9.06 2.68
N ILE A 39 -21.50 8.82 3.98
CA ILE A 39 -22.83 8.67 4.61
C ILE A 39 -23.70 9.88 4.26
N GLY A 40 -24.88 9.61 3.70
CA GLY A 40 -25.84 10.62 3.27
C GLY A 40 -25.64 11.14 1.84
N GLU A 41 -24.57 10.75 1.15
CA GLU A 41 -24.39 11.06 -0.27
C GLU A 41 -24.90 9.93 -1.16
N ASN A 42 -25.40 10.27 -2.35
CA ASN A 42 -25.90 9.30 -3.33
C ASN A 42 -24.91 9.04 -4.47
N LYS A 43 -23.74 9.70 -4.49
CA LYS A 43 -22.72 9.53 -5.52
C LYS A 43 -21.52 8.76 -4.95
N PRO A 44 -20.96 7.78 -5.69
CA PRO A 44 -19.78 7.05 -5.25
C PRO A 44 -18.61 8.00 -4.97
N TYR A 45 -17.89 7.73 -3.89
CA TYR A 45 -16.83 8.60 -3.40
C TYR A 45 -15.65 8.69 -4.39
N THR A 46 -15.13 9.90 -4.57
CA THR A 46 -13.89 10.15 -5.30
C THR A 46 -13.07 11.13 -4.49
N GLY A 47 -11.85 10.72 -4.14
CA GLY A 47 -11.00 11.44 -3.21
C GLY A 47 -10.15 10.48 -2.38
N THR A 48 -9.57 11.02 -1.32
CA THR A 48 -8.64 10.32 -0.43
C THR A 48 -9.26 10.18 0.93
N PHE A 49 -9.39 8.97 1.44
CA PHE A 49 -9.79 8.82 2.83
C PHE A 49 -8.58 8.66 3.74
N ILE A 50 -8.76 9.05 5.00
CA ILE A 50 -7.78 8.86 6.06
C ILE A 50 -8.42 8.20 7.27
N ASP A 51 -7.62 7.42 7.98
CA ASP A 51 -7.90 6.91 9.32
C ASP A 51 -6.74 7.31 10.23
N LYS A 52 -7.04 7.76 11.45
CA LYS A 52 -6.03 8.22 12.41
C LYS A 52 -6.18 7.46 13.71
N TYR A 53 -5.05 7.17 14.34
CA TYR A 53 -5.00 6.70 15.70
C TYR A 53 -5.49 7.78 16.68
N GLU A 54 -5.86 7.36 17.90
CA GLU A 54 -6.26 8.27 18.98
C GLU A 54 -5.21 9.33 19.31
N ASN A 55 -3.92 9.02 19.12
CA ASN A 55 -2.82 9.96 19.29
C ASN A 55 -2.69 10.99 18.15
N GLY A 56 -3.57 10.93 17.14
CA GLY A 56 -3.60 11.82 15.98
C GLY A 56 -2.70 11.41 14.82
N ASN A 57 -1.86 10.38 14.99
CA ASN A 57 -0.99 9.89 13.91
C ASN A 57 -1.82 9.20 12.83
N LEU A 58 -1.37 9.32 11.58
CA LEU A 58 -2.00 8.66 10.44
C LEU A 58 -1.88 7.14 10.61
N GLY A 59 -3.01 6.42 10.55
CA GLY A 59 -3.05 4.96 10.54
C GLY A 59 -3.27 4.41 9.15
N LYS A 60 -4.12 5.05 8.34
CA LYS A 60 -4.36 4.64 6.96
C LYS A 60 -4.64 5.83 6.08
N ILE A 61 -4.22 5.72 4.82
CA ILE A 61 -4.65 6.59 3.73
C ILE A 61 -4.95 5.71 2.53
N ALA A 62 -6.05 5.97 1.83
CA ALA A 62 -6.23 5.38 0.51
C ALA A 62 -7.05 6.25 -0.43
N GLU A 63 -6.74 6.11 -1.71
CA GLU A 63 -7.35 6.85 -2.78
C GLU A 63 -8.50 6.04 -3.41
N PHE A 64 -9.60 6.73 -3.69
CA PHE A 64 -10.80 6.19 -4.33
C PHE A 64 -11.19 7.00 -5.55
N LYS A 65 -11.73 6.31 -6.55
CA LYS A 65 -12.36 6.89 -7.73
C LYS A 65 -13.65 6.15 -8.04
N ASN A 66 -14.76 6.90 -8.09
CA ASN A 66 -16.10 6.34 -8.33
C ASN A 66 -16.46 5.19 -7.36
N GLY A 67 -16.07 5.33 -6.10
CA GLY A 67 -16.31 4.38 -5.02
C GLY A 67 -15.38 3.17 -5.02
N LEU A 68 -14.42 3.08 -5.95
CA LEU A 68 -13.50 1.95 -6.08
C LEU A 68 -12.06 2.37 -5.74
N PRO A 69 -11.27 1.51 -5.06
CA PRO A 69 -9.85 1.78 -4.82
C PRO A 69 -9.11 2.16 -6.11
N HIS A 70 -8.40 3.28 -6.09
CA HIS A 70 -7.69 3.80 -7.26
C HIS A 70 -6.56 4.70 -6.82
N GLY A 71 -5.31 4.39 -7.17
CA GLY A 71 -4.14 5.08 -6.64
C GLY A 71 -3.50 4.29 -5.50
N LYS A 72 -2.88 4.98 -4.54
CA LYS A 72 -2.18 4.31 -3.44
C LYS A 72 -3.10 3.99 -2.27
N GLU A 73 -2.73 2.94 -1.55
CA GLU A 73 -3.19 2.63 -0.20
C GLU A 73 -1.95 2.44 0.67
N GLU A 74 -1.87 3.17 1.76
CA GLU A 74 -0.78 3.08 2.72
C GLU A 74 -1.36 2.86 4.12
N THR A 75 -0.75 1.98 4.89
CA THR A 75 -1.09 1.73 6.29
C THR A 75 0.17 1.91 7.13
N TYR A 76 0.03 2.58 8.25
CA TYR A 76 1.10 2.96 9.16
C TYR A 76 0.80 2.41 10.54
N ASP A 77 1.83 2.19 11.37
CA ASP A 77 1.65 1.90 12.78
C ASP A 77 1.39 3.19 13.58
N LYS A 78 1.12 3.06 14.89
CA LYS A 78 0.87 4.20 15.79
C LYS A 78 2.03 5.18 15.92
N ASN A 79 3.24 4.80 15.47
CA ASN A 79 4.46 5.60 15.49
C ASN A 79 4.78 6.21 14.12
N GLY A 80 3.99 5.91 13.08
CA GLY A 80 4.18 6.39 11.71
C GLY A 80 5.07 5.51 10.83
N GLN A 81 5.44 4.30 11.26
CA GLN A 81 6.16 3.33 10.44
C GLN A 81 5.21 2.76 9.38
N LEU A 82 5.60 2.81 8.11
CA LEU A 82 4.85 2.20 7.02
C LEU A 82 4.82 0.67 7.19
N LEU A 83 3.62 0.09 7.22
CA LEU A 83 3.37 -1.35 7.35
C LEU A 83 2.94 -1.99 6.02
N LEU A 84 2.24 -1.23 5.17
CA LEU A 84 1.68 -1.72 3.91
C LEU A 84 1.63 -0.61 2.89
N LEU A 85 1.99 -0.94 1.65
CA LEU A 85 1.76 -0.13 0.46
C LEU A 85 1.13 -1.03 -0.61
N ASN A 86 -0.01 -0.61 -1.15
CA ASN A 86 -0.61 -1.17 -2.34
C ASN A 86 -0.86 -0.06 -3.38
N THR A 87 -0.92 -0.44 -4.64
CA THR A 87 -1.46 0.42 -5.71
C THR A 87 -2.66 -0.26 -6.35
N TYR A 88 -3.72 0.50 -6.60
CA TYR A 88 -4.95 0.05 -7.20
C TYR A 88 -5.28 0.81 -8.48
N LYS A 89 -6.02 0.15 -9.36
CA LYS A 89 -6.68 0.77 -10.51
C LYS A 89 -8.07 0.15 -10.63
N ASN A 90 -9.10 0.98 -10.47
CA ASN A 90 -10.51 0.59 -10.62
C ASN A 90 -10.87 -0.64 -9.77
N GLY A 91 -10.49 -0.61 -8.50
CA GLY A 91 -10.78 -1.65 -7.51
C GLY A 91 -9.85 -2.86 -7.54
N LYS A 92 -8.92 -2.95 -8.50
CA LYS A 92 -7.99 -4.08 -8.61
C LYS A 92 -6.57 -3.65 -8.26
N LYS A 93 -5.81 -4.50 -7.56
CA LYS A 93 -4.37 -4.28 -7.35
C LYS A 93 -3.67 -4.16 -8.70
N ASN A 94 -2.97 -3.06 -8.92
CA ASN A 94 -2.34 -2.75 -10.19
C ASN A 94 -1.18 -1.79 -9.97
N GLY A 95 0.02 -2.36 -9.83
CA GLY A 95 1.25 -1.66 -9.49
C GLY A 95 1.96 -2.33 -8.31
N THR A 96 2.64 -1.51 -7.53
CA THR A 96 3.51 -1.96 -6.44
C THR A 96 2.71 -2.52 -5.26
N HIS A 97 3.22 -3.60 -4.68
CA HIS A 97 2.86 -4.09 -3.37
C HIS A 97 4.11 -4.20 -2.51
N LYS A 98 4.06 -3.66 -1.29
CA LYS A 98 5.07 -3.86 -0.25
C LYS A 98 4.40 -4.03 1.10
N SER A 99 4.95 -4.88 1.96
CA SER A 99 4.61 -4.90 3.39
C SER A 99 5.87 -5.01 4.23
N TYR A 100 5.79 -4.57 5.46
CA TYR A 100 6.93 -4.44 6.38
C TYR A 100 6.63 -5.13 7.70
N TYR A 101 7.68 -5.62 8.36
CA TYR A 101 7.64 -6.07 9.76
C TYR A 101 7.59 -4.85 10.70
N GLU A 102 7.27 -5.08 11.97
CA GLU A 102 7.23 -4.02 12.99
C GLU A 102 8.60 -3.37 13.21
N ASN A 103 9.68 -4.11 12.99
CA ASN A 103 11.05 -3.58 13.03
C ASN A 103 11.42 -2.72 11.80
N GLY A 104 10.50 -2.51 10.86
CA GLY A 104 10.70 -1.73 9.63
C GLY A 104 11.32 -2.49 8.47
N ASN A 105 11.75 -3.74 8.66
CA ASN A 105 12.30 -4.55 7.57
C ASN A 105 11.23 -4.96 6.56
N LEU A 106 11.61 -5.00 5.29
CA LEU A 106 10.72 -5.41 4.21
C LEU A 106 10.31 -6.87 4.43
N ARG A 107 9.01 -7.14 4.44
CA ARG A 107 8.43 -8.48 4.61
C ARG A 107 8.09 -9.12 3.28
N THR A 108 7.43 -8.37 2.40
CA THR A 108 7.13 -8.82 1.05
C THR A 108 7.20 -7.67 0.07
N GLU A 109 7.57 -7.96 -1.18
CA GLU A 109 7.39 -7.05 -2.31
C GLU A 109 6.95 -7.80 -3.57
N GLY A 110 6.29 -7.08 -4.47
CA GLY A 110 5.94 -7.59 -5.79
C GLY A 110 5.15 -6.59 -6.61
N ILE A 111 4.86 -6.97 -7.85
CA ILE A 111 4.05 -6.18 -8.78
C ILE A 111 2.76 -6.94 -9.11
N TYR A 112 1.66 -6.21 -9.11
CA TYR A 112 0.35 -6.69 -9.56
C TYR A 112 -0.04 -6.01 -10.86
N LYS A 113 -0.74 -6.75 -11.72
CA LYS A 113 -1.42 -6.22 -12.90
C LYS A 113 -2.84 -6.80 -12.95
N ASP A 114 -3.83 -5.92 -13.00
CA ASP A 114 -5.26 -6.28 -13.04
C ASP A 114 -5.69 -7.32 -11.97
N GLY A 115 -5.15 -7.18 -10.75
CA GLY A 115 -5.41 -8.05 -9.61
C GLY A 115 -4.55 -9.30 -9.53
N LYS A 116 -3.66 -9.55 -10.49
CA LYS A 116 -2.82 -10.75 -10.55
C LYS A 116 -1.35 -10.41 -10.35
N LYS A 117 -0.57 -11.29 -9.74
CA LYS A 117 0.90 -11.13 -9.68
C LYS A 117 1.47 -11.13 -11.10
N ASP A 118 2.30 -10.14 -11.41
CA ASP A 118 2.92 -10.01 -12.74
C ASP A 118 4.34 -9.44 -12.57
N GLY A 119 5.32 -10.33 -12.54
CA GLY A 119 6.73 -10.03 -12.32
C GLY A 119 7.35 -10.89 -11.23
N ILE A 120 8.42 -10.36 -10.63
CA ILE A 120 9.11 -10.99 -9.50
C ILE A 120 8.38 -10.60 -8.21
N SER A 121 8.15 -11.59 -7.35
CA SER A 121 7.71 -11.37 -5.96
C SER A 121 8.75 -11.93 -5.01
N ARG A 122 9.03 -11.20 -3.94
CA ARG A 122 9.98 -11.61 -2.90
C ARG A 122 9.33 -11.58 -1.53
N MET A 123 9.74 -12.52 -0.69
CA MET A 123 9.39 -12.57 0.72
C MET A 123 10.69 -12.70 1.52
N TYR A 124 10.74 -12.05 2.68
CA TYR A 124 11.93 -11.96 3.50
C TYR A 124 11.63 -12.40 4.93
N TYR A 125 12.66 -12.89 5.60
CA TYR A 125 12.68 -13.08 7.04
C TYR A 125 12.73 -11.73 7.75
N GLU A 126 12.38 -11.72 9.04
CA GLU A 126 12.39 -10.50 9.85
C GLU A 126 13.79 -9.91 10.04
N ASN A 127 14.84 -10.71 9.90
CA ASN A 127 16.24 -10.27 9.86
C ASN A 127 16.66 -9.62 8.53
N GLY A 128 15.74 -9.53 7.56
CA GLY A 128 15.97 -8.93 6.24
C GLY A 128 16.52 -9.89 5.18
N GLN A 129 16.84 -11.14 5.53
CA GLN A 129 17.31 -12.13 4.56
C GLN A 129 16.16 -12.58 3.65
N LEU A 130 16.48 -12.80 2.37
CA LEU A 130 15.50 -13.32 1.42
C LEU A 130 15.06 -14.71 1.87
N TRP A 131 13.76 -14.95 1.94
CA TRP A 131 13.18 -16.27 2.21
C TRP A 131 12.78 -16.97 0.92
N ARG A 132 12.19 -16.21 -0.01
CA ARG A 132 11.64 -16.77 -1.25
C ARG A 132 11.61 -15.73 -2.37
N GLU A 133 11.87 -16.19 -3.59
CA GLU A 133 11.61 -15.46 -4.84
C GLU A 133 10.74 -16.31 -5.79
N SER A 134 9.66 -15.74 -6.31
CA SER A 134 8.84 -16.32 -7.39
C SER A 134 8.75 -15.39 -8.58
N LYS A 135 8.57 -15.95 -9.78
CA LYS A 135 8.32 -15.20 -11.01
C LYS A 135 6.98 -15.63 -11.59
N ASP A 136 6.09 -14.67 -11.73
CA ASP A 136 4.71 -14.86 -12.15
C ASP A 136 4.42 -14.01 -13.39
N LYS A 137 3.59 -14.49 -14.32
CA LYS A 137 3.05 -13.74 -15.45
C LYS A 137 1.54 -13.92 -15.46
N ASN A 138 0.79 -12.82 -15.36
CA ASN A 138 -0.67 -12.85 -15.32
C ASN A 138 -1.22 -13.83 -14.26
N GLY A 139 -0.56 -13.92 -13.10
CA GLY A 139 -0.92 -14.80 -11.99
C GLY A 139 -0.48 -16.26 -12.14
N ILE A 140 0.22 -16.61 -13.22
CA ILE A 140 0.73 -17.97 -13.46
C ILE A 140 2.23 -17.97 -13.17
N GLN A 141 2.69 -18.91 -12.35
CA GLN A 141 4.11 -19.10 -12.10
C GLN A 141 4.83 -19.55 -13.37
N ILE A 142 5.90 -18.84 -13.76
CA ILE A 142 6.67 -19.10 -14.99
C ILE A 142 8.12 -19.54 -14.73
N ALA A 143 8.50 -19.72 -13.48
CA ALA A 143 9.80 -20.26 -13.08
C ALA A 143 9.68 -20.97 -11.72
N PRO A 144 10.53 -21.99 -11.44
CA PRO A 144 10.61 -22.59 -10.12
C PRO A 144 10.84 -21.55 -9.02
N THR A 145 10.19 -21.73 -7.88
CA THR A 145 10.42 -20.87 -6.71
C THR A 145 11.82 -21.10 -6.17
N LYS A 146 12.56 -20.03 -5.93
CA LYS A 146 13.81 -20.10 -5.17
C LYS A 146 13.51 -19.93 -3.70
N TRP A 147 14.08 -20.79 -2.87
CA TRP A 147 13.92 -20.78 -1.42
C TRP A 147 15.28 -20.60 -0.76
N TYR A 148 15.29 -19.95 0.39
CA TYR A 148 16.49 -19.64 1.15
C TYR A 148 16.21 -19.87 2.64
N ASP A 149 17.23 -20.19 3.41
CA ASP A 149 17.16 -20.24 4.88
C ASP A 149 17.42 -18.85 5.51
N GLU A 150 17.32 -18.76 6.83
CA GLU A 150 17.51 -17.50 7.58
C GLU A 150 18.95 -16.95 7.51
N ASN A 151 19.91 -17.74 7.05
CA ASN A 151 21.29 -17.34 6.82
C ASN A 151 21.53 -16.92 5.36
N GLY A 152 20.52 -16.99 4.50
CA GLY A 152 20.59 -16.65 3.09
C GLY A 152 21.09 -17.78 2.18
N ASN A 153 21.24 -19.01 2.70
CA ASN A 153 21.66 -20.14 1.88
C ASN A 153 20.48 -20.66 1.05
N PRO A 154 20.66 -20.96 -0.26
CA PRO A 154 19.63 -21.60 -1.06
C PRO A 154 19.21 -22.94 -0.46
N LYS A 155 17.90 -23.15 -0.31
CA LYS A 155 17.33 -24.47 0.02
C LYS A 155 17.13 -25.23 -1.29
N SER A 156 17.56 -26.49 -1.33
CA SER A 156 17.23 -27.39 -2.43
C SER A 156 15.72 -27.38 -2.64
N SER A 157 15.29 -27.21 -3.90
CA SER A 157 13.88 -27.25 -4.27
C SER A 157 13.28 -28.57 -3.82
N LEU A 158 12.20 -28.52 -3.03
CA LEU A 158 11.33 -29.66 -2.75
C LEU A 158 10.68 -30.19 -4.04
#